data_AF-A0A4U9UVH7-F1
#
_entry.id   AF-A0A4U9UVH7-F1
#
_cell.length_a   1.000
_cell.length_b   1.000
_cell.length_c   1.000
_cell.angle_alpha   90.00
_cell.angle_beta   90.00
_cell.angle_gamma   90.00
#
_symmetry.space_group_name_H-M   'P 1'
#
loop_
_entity.id
_entity.type
_entity.pdbx_description
1 polymer ?
#
loop_
_entity_poly.entity_id
_entity_poly.type
_entity_poly.pdbx_seq_one_letter_code
_entity_poly.pdbx_strand_id
1 'polypeptide(L)'
;MPQGQWESGQALGLSKTAIFFRLIMPQMWRHALPGLGNQWLVLLKDTALVSLISVNDLMLQTKSIATRTQEPFTWYVIAAAIYLVITLLSQYILKRIELRTTRFERGPA
;
A
#
# COMPACT_ATOMS: atom_id res chain seq x y z
N MET A 1 -7.44 25.73 -7.47
CA MET A 1 -7.64 26.83 -6.48
C MET A 1 -6.41 27.11 -5.57
N PRO A 2 -5.18 27.42 -6.07
CA PRO A 2 -4.09 27.89 -5.18
C PRO A 2 -3.56 29.31 -5.51
N GLN A 3 -3.84 29.86 -6.69
CA GLN A 3 -3.23 31.13 -7.14
C GLN A 3 -3.65 32.31 -6.27
N GLY A 4 -4.95 32.46 -5.99
CA GLY A 4 -5.45 33.56 -5.15
C GLY A 4 -4.96 33.52 -3.70
N GLN A 5 -4.71 32.34 -3.11
CA GLN A 5 -4.13 32.24 -1.76
C GLN A 5 -2.64 32.58 -1.74
N TRP A 6 -1.93 32.29 -2.84
CA TRP A 6 -0.53 32.62 -2.96
C TRP A 6 -0.31 34.12 -3.22
N GLU A 7 -1.18 34.72 -4.03
CA GLU A 7 -1.22 36.16 -4.28
C GLU A 7 -1.64 36.94 -3.03
N SER A 8 -2.64 36.46 -2.28
CA SER A 8 -3.07 37.07 -1.00
C SER A 8 -1.99 36.97 0.08
N GLY A 9 -1.27 35.84 0.16
CA GLY A 9 -0.17 35.66 1.09
C GLY A 9 1.04 36.54 0.75
N GLN A 10 1.34 36.73 -0.53
CA GLN A 10 2.37 37.68 -0.97
C GLN A 10 1.97 39.14 -0.72
N ALA A 11 0.70 39.49 -0.91
CA ALA A 11 0.18 40.83 -0.58
C ALA A 11 0.30 41.16 0.93
N LEU A 12 0.29 40.13 1.79
CA LEU A 12 0.52 40.24 3.23
C LEU A 12 2.00 40.15 3.63
N GLY A 13 2.93 40.10 2.66
CA GLY A 13 4.38 40.04 2.91
C GLY A 13 4.89 38.69 3.42
N LEU A 14 4.10 37.62 3.32
CA LEU A 14 4.50 36.28 3.79
C LEU A 14 5.42 35.58 2.79
N SER A 15 6.39 34.82 3.29
CA SER A 15 7.26 34.01 2.45
C SER A 15 6.48 32.85 1.80
N LYS A 16 6.88 32.46 0.58
CA LYS A 16 6.22 31.36 -0.16
C LYS A 16 6.12 30.06 0.65
N THR A 17 7.13 29.78 1.48
CA THR A 17 7.19 28.64 2.38
C THR A 17 6.18 28.75 3.52
N ALA A 18 6.04 29.94 4.12
CA ALA A 18 5.06 30.20 5.17
C ALA A 18 3.62 30.06 4.64
N ILE A 19 3.35 30.54 3.42
CA ILE A 19 2.04 30.40 2.77
C ILE A 19 1.72 28.92 2.52
N PHE A 20 2.69 28.15 2.02
CA PHE A 20 2.51 26.74 1.74
C PHE A 20 2.20 25.92 3.00
N PHE A 21 3.03 26.00 4.04
CA PHE A 21 2.84 25.20 5.26
C PHE A 21 1.66 25.64 6.11
N ARG A 22 1.34 26.94 6.11
CA ARG A 22 0.34 27.50 7.04
C ARG A 22 -1.05 27.67 6.41
N LEU A 23 -1.15 27.87 5.10
CA LEU A 23 -2.43 27.98 4.40
C LEU A 23 -2.73 26.74 3.53
N ILE A 24 -1.84 26.39 2.61
CA ILE A 24 -2.16 25.42 1.54
C ILE A 24 -2.15 23.97 2.07
N MET A 25 -1.11 23.58 2.81
CA MET A 25 -0.96 22.24 3.41
C MET A 25 -2.17 21.78 4.24
N PRO A 26 -2.63 22.53 5.26
CA PRO A 26 -3.74 22.10 6.10
C PRO A 26 -5.06 21.97 5.33
N GLN A 27 -5.27 22.81 4.30
CA GLN A 27 -6.45 22.74 3.45
C GLN A 27 -6.42 21.51 2.54
N MET A 28 -5.28 21.26 1.89
CA MET A 28 -5.08 20.08 1.07
C MET A 28 -5.21 18.79 1.86
N TRP A 29 -4.60 18.71 3.05
CA TRP A 29 -4.65 17.52 3.89
C TRP A 29 -6.09 17.12 4.23
N ARG A 30 -6.96 18.09 4.51
CA ARG A 30 -8.38 17.85 4.83
C ARG A 30 -9.20 17.32 3.64
N HIS A 31 -8.78 17.60 2.41
CA HIS A 31 -9.39 17.06 1.19
C HIS A 31 -8.77 15.73 0.73
N ALA A 32 -7.45 15.56 0.89
CA ALA A 32 -6.74 14.36 0.47
C ALA A 32 -6.93 13.18 1.45
N LEU A 33 -6.97 13.44 2.77
CA LEU A 33 -7.21 12.45 3.82
C LEU A 33 -8.37 11.48 3.55
N PRO A 34 -9.60 11.96 3.26
CA PRO A 34 -10.73 11.06 3.02
C PRO A 34 -10.53 10.18 1.79
N GLY A 35 -9.89 10.69 0.73
CA GLY A 35 -9.55 9.91 -0.47
C GLY A 35 -8.49 8.85 -0.20
N LEU A 36 -7.43 9.20 0.54
CA LEU A 36 -6.37 8.28 0.93
C LEU A 36 -6.89 7.18 1.87
N GLY A 37 -7.76 7.53 2.82
CA GLY A 37 -8.39 6.56 3.71
C GLY A 37 -9.25 5.54 2.96
N ASN A 38 -10.02 5.99 1.97
CA ASN A 38 -10.81 5.09 1.15
C ASN A 38 -9.92 4.14 0.31
N GLN A 39 -8.88 4.68 -0.33
CA GLN A 39 -7.94 3.88 -1.11
C GLN A 39 -7.19 2.87 -0.24
N TRP A 40 -6.79 3.26 0.97
CA TRP A 40 -6.15 2.40 1.94
C TRP A 40 -7.03 1.21 2.33
N LEU A 41 -8.33 1.45 2.58
CA LEU A 41 -9.28 0.40 2.92
C LEU A 41 -9.49 -0.59 1.77
N VAL A 42 -9.52 -0.12 0.52
CA VAL A 42 -9.61 -0.99 -0.67
C VAL A 42 -8.36 -1.86 -0.79
N LEU A 43 -7.17 -1.25 -0.71
CA LEU A 43 -5.91 -1.98 -0.77
C LEU A 43 -5.77 -3.02 0.34
N LEU A 44 -6.19 -2.69 1.57
CA LEU A 44 -6.21 -3.64 2.68
C LEU A 44 -7.13 -4.83 2.41
N LYS A 45 -8.34 -4.59 1.90
CA LYS A 45 -9.32 -5.64 1.58
C LYS A 45 -8.80 -6.58 0.51
N ASP A 46 -8.30 -6.02 -0.60
CA ASP A 46 -7.82 -6.82 -1.73
C ASP A 46 -6.59 -7.65 -1.34
N THR A 47 -5.66 -7.05 -0.60
CA THR A 47 -4.45 -7.75 -0.12
C THR A 47 -4.79 -8.85 0.88
N ALA A 48 -5.67 -8.57 1.84
CA ALA A 48 -6.09 -9.56 2.84
C ALA A 48 -6.83 -10.74 2.19
N LEU A 49 -7.74 -10.46 1.24
CA LEU A 49 -8.50 -11.49 0.53
C LEU A 49 -7.57 -12.41 -0.27
N VAL A 50 -6.67 -11.83 -1.07
CA VAL A 50 -5.71 -12.61 -1.88
C VAL A 50 -4.76 -13.42 -0.99
N SER A 51 -4.24 -12.82 0.08
CA SER A 51 -3.36 -13.53 1.03
C SER A 51 -4.08 -14.69 1.72
N LEU A 52 -5.33 -14.50 2.12
CA LEU A 52 -6.12 -15.53 2.80
C LEU A 52 -6.42 -16.71 1.87
N ILE A 53 -6.85 -16.44 0.63
CA ILE A 53 -7.11 -17.48 -0.37
C ILE A 53 -5.83 -18.26 -0.65
N SER A 54 -4.71 -17.56 -0.90
CA SER A 54 -3.43 -18.21 -1.19
C SER A 54 -2.95 -19.12 -0.07
N VAL A 55 -3.04 -18.67 1.19
CA VAL A 55 -2.68 -19.50 2.35
C VAL A 55 -3.60 -20.70 2.50
N ASN A 56 -4.91 -20.50 2.33
CA ASN A 56 -5.88 -21.59 2.44
C ASN A 56 -5.61 -22.68 1.40
N ASP A 57 -5.42 -22.28 0.14
CA ASP A 57 -5.20 -23.18 -0.98
C ASP A 57 -3.89 -23.97 -0.82
N LEU A 58 -2.80 -23.29 -0.40
CA LEU A 58 -1.52 -23.91 -0.06
C LEU A 58 -1.68 -24.94 1.06
N MET A 59 -2.41 -24.59 2.12
CA MET A 59 -2.61 -25.49 3.26
C MET A 59 -3.47 -26.71 2.93
N LEU A 60 -4.50 -26.54 2.10
CA LEU A 60 -5.33 -27.65 1.62
C LEU A 60 -4.49 -28.63 0.79
N GLN A 61 -3.68 -28.12 -0.14
CA GLN A 61 -2.74 -28.95 -0.91
C GLN A 61 -1.73 -29.65 -0.01
N THR A 62 -1.12 -28.94 0.93
CA THR A 62 -0.13 -29.48 1.86
C THR A 62 -0.73 -30.60 2.72
N LYS A 63 -1.92 -30.39 3.29
CA LYS A 63 -2.63 -31.43 4.08
C LYS A 63 -2.97 -32.66 3.24
N SER A 64 -3.42 -32.48 2.00
CA SER A 64 -3.73 -33.59 1.09
C SER A 64 -2.49 -34.47 0.86
N ILE A 65 -1.33 -33.86 0.60
CA ILE A 65 -0.10 -34.61 0.31
C ILE A 65 0.52 -35.20 1.57
N ALA A 66 0.52 -34.47 2.68
CA ALA A 66 0.98 -34.95 3.99
C ALA A 66 0.21 -36.19 4.45
N THR A 67 -1.11 -36.22 4.23
CA THR A 67 -1.96 -37.37 4.57
C THR A 67 -1.61 -38.60 3.74
N ARG A 68 -1.21 -38.42 2.47
CA ARG A 68 -0.83 -39.53 1.58
C ARG A 68 0.56 -40.09 1.84
N THR A 69 1.48 -39.26 2.33
CA THR A 69 2.88 -39.62 2.54
C THR A 69 3.21 -40.00 3.98
N GLN A 70 2.28 -39.78 4.93
CA GLN A 70 2.47 -39.97 6.38
C GLN A 70 3.68 -39.24 7.00
N GLU A 71 4.27 -38.29 6.25
CA GLU A 71 5.45 -37.50 6.64
C GLU A 71 5.09 -36.01 6.76
N PRO A 72 4.26 -35.62 7.76
CA PRO A 72 3.71 -34.27 7.84
C PRO A 72 4.79 -33.19 7.99
N PHE A 73 5.89 -33.48 8.70
CA PHE A 73 6.93 -32.50 8.98
C PHE A 73 7.59 -31.95 7.70
N THR A 74 7.99 -32.84 6.78
CA THR A 74 8.64 -32.47 5.52
C THR A 74 7.73 -31.59 4.64
N TRP A 75 6.44 -31.92 4.57
CA TRP A 75 5.48 -31.17 3.76
C TRP A 75 5.16 -29.79 4.35
N TYR A 76 5.10 -29.67 5.68
CA TYR A 76 4.95 -28.36 6.32
C TYR A 76 6.18 -27.45 6.09
N VAL A 77 7.39 -28.00 6.11
CA VAL A 77 8.61 -27.24 5.80
C VAL A 77 8.62 -26.75 4.36
N ILE A 78 8.21 -27.59 3.40
CA ILE A 78 8.08 -27.18 1.99
C ILE A 78 7.03 -26.08 1.84
N ALA A 79 5.87 -26.22 2.49
CA ALA A 79 4.82 -25.19 2.47
C ALA A 79 5.31 -23.86 3.06
N ALA A 80 6.05 -23.90 4.17
CA ALA A 80 6.67 -22.72 4.77
C ALA A 80 7.67 -22.06 3.81
N ALA A 81 8.48 -22.84 3.10
CA ALA A 81 9.41 -22.33 2.10
C ALA A 81 8.69 -21.67 0.92
N ILE A 82 7.61 -22.28 0.41
CA ILE A 82 6.79 -21.71 -0.66
C ILE A 82 6.15 -20.39 -0.20
N TYR A 83 5.59 -20.38 1.01
CA TYR A 83 5.01 -19.16 1.59
C TYR A 83 6.04 -18.04 1.72
N LEU A 84 7.27 -18.38 2.13
CA LEU A 84 8.36 -17.41 2.24
C LEU A 84 8.76 -16.85 0.87
N VAL A 85 8.85 -17.69 -0.16
CA VAL A 85 9.14 -17.25 -1.55
C VAL A 85 8.04 -16.32 -2.06
N ILE A 86 6.77 -16.68 -1.90
CA ILE A 86 5.63 -15.84 -2.29
C ILE A 86 5.66 -14.51 -1.54
N THR A 87 5.94 -14.54 -0.24
CA THR A 87 6.05 -13.34 0.60
C THR A 87 7.15 -12.41 0.09
N LEU A 88 8.35 -12.94 -0.17
CA LEU A 88 9.48 -12.16 -0.69
C LEU A 88 9.20 -11.59 -2.09
N LEU A 89 8.61 -12.39 -2.98
CA LEU A 89 8.18 -11.94 -4.31
C LEU A 89 7.15 -10.82 -4.22
N SER A 90 6.15 -10.98 -3.35
CA SER A 90 5.09 -9.98 -3.17
C SER A 90 5.66 -8.67 -2.61
N GLN A 91 6.53 -8.74 -1.59
CA GLN A 91 7.25 -7.56 -1.09
C GLN A 91 8.11 -6.89 -2.17
N TYR A 92 8.79 -7.68 -3.00
CA TYR A 92 9.58 -7.15 -4.11
C TYR A 92 8.70 -6.45 -5.15
N ILE A 93 7.58 -7.06 -5.54
CA ILE A 93 6.63 -6.48 -6.49
C ILE A 93 6.01 -5.21 -5.92
N LEU A 94 5.54 -5.22 -4.67
CA LEU A 94 5.01 -4.03 -4.01
C LEU A 94 6.07 -2.92 -3.97
N LYS A 95 7.30 -3.21 -3.56
CA LYS A 95 8.38 -2.23 -3.54
C LYS A 95 8.67 -1.66 -4.93
N ARG A 96 8.62 -2.49 -5.98
CA ARG A 96 8.79 -2.05 -7.37
C ARG A 96 7.63 -1.20 -7.87
N ILE A 97 6.40 -1.54 -7.48
CA ILE A 97 5.19 -0.76 -7.80
C ILE A 97 5.23 0.57 -7.04
N GLU A 98 5.54 0.57 -5.75
CA GLU A 98 5.67 1.76 -4.91
C GLU A 98 6.70 2.74 -5.49
N LEU A 99 7.86 2.24 -5.93
CA LEU A 99 8.87 3.04 -6.63
C LEU A 99 8.39 3.63 -7.97
N ARG A 100 7.37 3.03 -8.62
CA ARG A 100 6.76 3.58 -9.85
C ARG A 100 5.56 4.48 -9.56
N THR A 101 4.76 4.18 -8.53
CA THR A 101 3.54 4.91 -8.14
C THR A 101 3.85 6.16 -7.34
N THR A 102 4.96 6.22 -6.61
CA THR A 102 5.48 7.46 -6.00
C THR A 102 5.81 8.54 -7.05
N ARG A 103 5.84 8.20 -8.34
CA ARG A 103 5.88 9.16 -9.46
C ARG A 103 4.49 9.71 -9.86
N PHE A 104 3.40 9.01 -9.56
CA PHE A 104 2.03 9.34 -9.98
C PHE A 104 1.21 10.11 -8.94
N GLU A 105 1.56 10.09 -7.64
CA GLU A 105 0.94 11.00 -6.64
C GLU A 105 1.48 12.45 -6.72
N ARG A 106 2.44 12.72 -7.60
CA ARG A 106 2.89 14.08 -7.96
C ARG A 106 2.45 14.44 -9.39
N GLY A 107 1.14 14.50 -9.63
CA GLY A 107 0.58 14.99 -10.90
C GLY A 107 -0.78 15.66 -10.65
N PRO A 108 -1.07 16.80 -11.30
CA PRO A 108 -1.70 17.98 -10.71
C PRO A 108 -3.23 17.91 -10.67
N ALA A 109 -3.81 18.51 -9.62
CA ALA A 109 -5.15 19.08 -9.62
C ALA A 109 -5.13 20.51 -10.17
#